data_AF-A0A966SDP7-F1
#
_entry.id   AF-A0A966SDP7-F1
#
_cell.length_a   1.000
_cell.length_b   1.000
_cell.length_c   1.000
_cell.angle_alpha   90.00
_cell.angle_beta   90.00
_cell.angle_gamma   90.00
#
_symmetry.space_group_name_H-M   'P 1'
#
loop_
_entity.id
_entity.type
_entity.pdbx_description
1 polymer ?
#
loop_
_entity_poly.entity_id
_entity_poly.type
_entity_poly.pdbx_seq_one_letter_code
_entity_poly.pdbx_strand_id
1 'polypeptide(L)'
;MACGRRLLHLLTTLALTPLAASLGTAGEPRQLTLAEAKRLAFTRNWDLLAAKADVDAALAQRLVAKEFPNPTLSLSTSKISFDNHPNGTIAGNSIWNRSFDNIVAVSQLFEVGGKRL
;
A
#
# COMPACT_ATOMS: atom_id res chain seq x y z
N MET A 1 -4.74 21.82 -45.64
CA MET A 1 -3.60 20.90 -45.44
C MET A 1 -3.72 20.29 -44.06
N ALA A 2 -4.15 19.03 -43.97
CA ALA A 2 -4.36 18.29 -42.73
C ALA A 2 -3.42 17.07 -42.73
N CYS A 3 -2.44 17.07 -41.84
CA CYS A 3 -1.48 15.98 -41.61
C CYS A 3 -0.92 16.22 -40.20
N GLY A 4 -0.92 15.33 -39.23
CA GLY A 4 -1.34 13.94 -39.11
C GLY A 4 -1.09 13.60 -37.63
N ARG A 5 -2.07 13.91 -36.78
CA ARG A 5 -2.01 13.86 -35.32
C ARG A 5 -2.31 12.45 -34.81
N ARG A 6 -1.43 11.47 -35.07
CA ARG A 6 -1.58 10.07 -34.61
C ARG A 6 -0.24 9.31 -34.60
N LEU A 7 0.67 9.60 -33.67
CA LEU A 7 1.82 8.72 -33.47
C LEU A 7 2.54 8.91 -32.13
N LEU A 8 1.89 8.68 -30.97
CA LEU A 8 2.66 8.41 -29.74
C LEU A 8 1.84 7.77 -28.60
N HIS A 9 1.12 6.69 -28.89
CA HIS A 9 0.58 5.80 -27.85
C HIS A 9 0.91 4.37 -28.22
N LEU A 10 2.16 3.95 -27.99
CA LEU A 10 2.57 2.56 -28.18
C LEU A 10 3.76 2.23 -27.29
N LEU A 11 3.54 2.17 -25.97
CA LEU A 11 4.52 1.67 -25.01
C LEU A 11 3.80 1.17 -23.73
N THR A 12 2.93 0.18 -23.91
CA THR A 12 2.42 -0.66 -22.83
C THR A 12 2.25 -2.08 -23.37
N THR A 13 3.35 -2.80 -23.50
CA THR A 13 3.35 -4.26 -23.66
C THR A 13 3.60 -4.89 -22.30
N LEU A 14 2.48 -5.24 -21.65
CA LEU A 14 2.39 -6.12 -20.50
C LEU A 14 2.90 -7.51 -20.89
N ALA A 15 4.07 -7.91 -20.40
CA ALA A 15 4.58 -9.26 -20.55
C ALA A 15 3.79 -10.19 -19.61
N LEU A 16 2.79 -10.89 -20.15
CA LEU A 16 2.08 -11.95 -19.46
C LEU A 16 2.71 -13.29 -19.89
N THR A 17 3.65 -13.80 -19.09
CA THR A 17 4.19 -15.15 -19.22
C THR A 17 3.14 -16.16 -18.70
N PRO A 18 2.66 -17.12 -19.50
CA PRO A 18 1.81 -18.18 -18.97
C PRO A 18 2.68 -19.18 -18.19
N LEU A 19 2.41 -19.27 -16.88
CA LEU A 19 2.88 -20.35 -16.01
C LEU A 19 2.17 -21.64 -16.44
N ALA A 20 2.85 -22.49 -17.20
CA ALA A 20 2.36 -23.83 -17.52
C ALA A 20 2.31 -24.65 -16.23
N ALA A 21 1.10 -24.83 -15.67
CA ALA A 21 0.87 -25.73 -14.56
C ALA A 21 1.02 -27.19 -15.04
N SER A 22 2.00 -27.89 -14.48
CA SER A 22 2.09 -29.34 -14.55
C SER A 22 0.87 -29.94 -13.82
N LEU A 23 -0.09 -30.45 -14.57
CA LEU A 23 -1.16 -31.28 -14.03
C LEU A 23 -0.54 -32.66 -13.76
N GLY A 24 -0.23 -32.93 -12.50
CA GLY A 24 0.23 -34.25 -12.04
C GLY A 24 -0.78 -35.32 -12.45
N THR A 25 -0.26 -36.44 -12.96
CA THR A 25 -1.04 -37.60 -13.37
C THR A 25 -1.95 -38.05 -12.22
N ALA A 26 -3.26 -37.96 -12.42
CA ALA A 26 -4.24 -38.51 -11.49
C ALA A 26 -4.09 -40.03 -11.50
N GLY A 27 -3.39 -40.57 -10.50
CA GLY A 27 -3.37 -42.02 -10.26
C GLY A 27 -4.78 -42.53 -9.96
N GLU A 28 -5.02 -43.80 -10.31
CA GLU A 28 -6.29 -44.50 -10.08
C GLU A 28 -6.94 -44.15 -8.72
N PRO A 29 -8.26 -43.92 -8.67
CA PRO A 29 -8.94 -43.48 -7.46
C PRO A 29 -8.81 -44.53 -6.36
N ARG A 30 -7.92 -44.26 -5.39
CA ARG A 30 -7.77 -45.08 -4.19
C ARG A 30 -9.07 -45.09 -3.40
N GLN A 31 -9.62 -46.27 -3.16
CA GLN A 31 -10.74 -46.47 -2.25
C GLN A 31 -10.31 -46.09 -0.82
N LEU A 32 -11.01 -45.11 -0.23
CA LEU A 32 -10.75 -44.64 1.13
C LEU A 32 -11.83 -45.16 2.07
N THR A 33 -11.43 -45.57 3.26
CA THR A 33 -12.38 -45.79 4.35
C THR A 33 -13.03 -44.45 4.75
N LEU A 34 -14.24 -44.50 5.32
CA LEU A 34 -14.93 -43.28 5.78
C LEU A 34 -14.07 -42.47 6.78
N ALA A 35 -13.30 -43.15 7.64
CA ALA A 35 -12.41 -42.51 8.59
C ALA A 35 -11.27 -41.75 7.89
N GLU A 36 -10.66 -42.35 6.87
CA GLU A 36 -9.61 -41.70 6.08
C GLU A 36 -10.14 -40.51 5.28
N ALA A 37 -11.32 -40.66 4.66
CA ALA A 37 -11.96 -39.59 3.90
C ALA A 37 -12.25 -38.37 4.80
N LYS A 38 -12.75 -38.59 6.02
CA LYS A 38 -12.96 -37.51 7.00
C LYS A 38 -11.65 -36.83 7.40
N ARG A 39 -10.61 -37.61 7.72
CA ARG A 39 -9.30 -37.05 8.09
C ARG A 39 -8.71 -36.22 6.95
N LEU A 40 -8.82 -36.70 5.71
CA LEU A 40 -8.32 -36.01 4.53
C LEU A 40 -9.10 -34.72 4.27
N ALA A 41 -10.43 -34.77 4.40
CA ALA A 41 -11.29 -33.60 4.28
C ALA A 41 -10.94 -32.54 5.34
N PHE A 42 -10.78 -32.89 6.61
CA PHE A 42 -10.40 -31.91 7.64
C PHE A 42 -9.02 -31.28 7.38
N THR A 43 -8.09 -32.02 6.78
CA THR A 43 -6.72 -31.54 6.54
C THR A 43 -6.59 -30.72 5.25
N ARG A 44 -7.41 -31.02 4.22
CA ARG A 44 -7.24 -30.50 2.86
C ARG A 44 -8.49 -29.81 2.29
N ASN A 45 -9.57 -29.68 3.06
CA ASN A 45 -10.75 -28.95 2.59
C ASN A 45 -10.40 -27.47 2.44
N TRP A 46 -10.54 -26.98 1.22
CA TRP A 46 -10.30 -25.59 0.85
C TRP A 46 -11.15 -24.59 1.64
N ASP A 47 -12.38 -24.97 2.00
CA ASP A 47 -13.27 -24.13 2.80
C ASP A 47 -12.73 -23.91 4.22
N LEU A 48 -12.21 -24.98 4.85
CA LEU A 48 -11.59 -24.89 6.18
C LEU A 48 -10.28 -24.08 6.15
N LEU A 49 -9.51 -24.21 5.07
CA LEU A 49 -8.28 -23.44 4.88
C LEU A 49 -8.58 -21.95 4.65
N ALA A 50 -9.62 -21.64 3.86
CA ALA A 50 -10.09 -20.28 3.64
C ALA A 50 -10.58 -19.66 4.95
N ALA A 51 -11.45 -20.35 5.69
CA ALA A 51 -11.95 -19.89 6.97
C ALA A 51 -10.81 -19.63 7.99
N LYS A 52 -9.77 -20.47 8.00
CA LYS A 52 -8.58 -20.23 8.83
C LYS A 52 -7.86 -18.95 8.42
N ALA A 53 -7.66 -18.72 7.12
CA ALA A 53 -7.03 -17.51 6.62
C ALA A 53 -7.85 -16.25 6.96
N ASP A 54 -9.17 -16.33 6.91
CA ASP A 54 -10.06 -15.22 7.28
C ASP A 54 -9.95 -14.88 8.77
N VAL A 55 -9.86 -15.90 9.64
CA VAL A 55 -9.61 -15.69 11.08
C VAL A 55 -8.26 -15.02 11.31
N ASP A 56 -7.20 -15.49 10.63
CA ASP A 56 -5.86 -14.91 10.74
C ASP A 56 -5.85 -13.44 10.25
N ALA A 57 -6.57 -13.14 9.16
CA ALA A 57 -6.72 -11.78 8.65
C ALA A 57 -7.46 -10.87 9.66
N ALA A 58 -8.54 -11.35 10.27
CA ALA A 58 -9.29 -10.60 11.28
C ALA A 58 -8.42 -10.33 12.55
N LEU A 59 -7.58 -11.28 12.95
CA LEU A 59 -6.63 -11.10 14.05
C LEU A 59 -5.57 -10.05 13.70
N ALA A 60 -5.02 -10.07 12.49
CA ALA A 60 -4.09 -9.07 12.02
C ALA A 60 -4.74 -7.67 12.02
N GLN A 61 -5.96 -7.54 11.50
CA GLN A 61 -6.72 -6.30 11.51
C GLN A 61 -6.96 -5.79 12.93
N ARG A 62 -7.29 -6.68 13.87
CA ARG A 62 -7.47 -6.33 15.28
C ARG A 62 -6.16 -5.84 15.90
N LEU A 63 -5.02 -6.43 15.56
CA LEU A 63 -3.72 -5.99 16.05
C LEU A 63 -3.39 -4.59 15.51
N VAL A 64 -3.52 -4.38 14.21
CA VAL A 64 -3.32 -3.06 13.57
C VAL A 64 -4.26 -2.01 14.16
N ALA A 65 -5.52 -2.37 14.42
CA ALA A 65 -6.47 -1.46 15.07
C ALA A 65 -6.11 -1.11 16.51
N LYS A 66 -5.39 -2.00 17.22
CA LYS A 66 -4.88 -1.75 18.57
C LYS A 66 -3.56 -0.99 18.60
N GLU A 67 -2.78 -1.03 17.54
CA GLU A 67 -1.61 -0.16 17.41
C GLU A 67 -2.11 1.30 17.40
N PHE A 68 -1.69 2.06 18.41
CA PHE A 68 -1.84 3.50 18.40
C PHE A 68 -0.87 4.03 17.34
N PRO A 69 -1.35 4.81 16.36
CA PRO A 69 -0.44 5.37 15.36
C PRO A 69 0.63 6.18 16.07
N ASN A 70 1.90 5.82 15.83
CA ASN A 70 3.03 6.60 16.31
C ASN A 70 2.86 8.07 15.84
N PRO A 71 3.13 9.06 16.70
CA PRO A 71 2.97 10.46 16.33
C PRO A 71 3.77 10.76 15.06
N THR A 72 3.14 11.46 14.12
CA THR A 72 3.81 11.87 12.89
C THR A 72 4.50 13.21 13.13
N LEU A 73 5.80 13.26 12.85
CA LEU A 73 6.58 14.49 12.84
C LEU A 73 6.69 14.98 11.40
N SER A 74 6.30 16.22 11.15
CA SER A 74 6.38 16.86 9.84
C SER A 74 7.21 18.14 9.94
N LEU A 75 8.10 18.30 8.97
CA LEU A 75 8.94 19.49 8.78
C LEU A 75 8.73 19.97 7.36
N SER A 76 8.30 21.21 7.19
CA SER A 76 8.12 21.85 5.90
C SER A 76 8.87 23.18 5.89
N THR A 77 9.52 23.47 4.76
CA THR A 77 10.17 24.76 4.53
C THR A 77 9.65 25.33 3.21
N SER A 78 9.18 26.56 3.24
CA SER A 78 8.59 27.24 2.09
C SER A 78 9.26 28.60 1.86
N LYS A 79 8.94 29.25 0.73
CA LYS A 79 9.60 30.45 0.21
C LYS A 79 11.06 30.27 -0.24
N ILE A 80 11.40 29.09 -0.75
CA ILE A 80 12.69 28.85 -1.40
C ILE A 80 12.59 29.24 -2.88
N SER A 81 12.93 30.49 -3.25
CA SER A 81 13.06 30.86 -4.67
C SER A 81 14.45 30.47 -5.19
N PHE A 82 14.48 29.62 -6.22
CA PHE A 82 15.71 29.20 -6.92
C PHE A 82 15.99 30.02 -8.18
N ASP A 83 15.08 30.91 -8.54
CA ASP A 83 15.23 31.84 -9.65
C ASP A 83 15.81 33.18 -9.20
N ASN A 84 16.20 34.01 -10.16
CA ASN A 84 16.77 35.33 -9.91
C ASN A 84 15.70 36.37 -9.47
N HIS A 85 14.52 35.93 -9.01
CA HIS A 85 13.46 36.75 -8.43
C HIS A 85 13.30 36.42 -6.95
N PRO A 86 14.22 36.89 -6.10
CA PRO A 86 14.18 36.61 -4.68
C PRO A 86 12.92 37.22 -4.01
N ASN A 87 12.30 36.46 -3.09
CA ASN A 87 11.11 36.83 -2.29
C ASN A 87 11.38 37.96 -1.26
N GLY A 88 12.12 39.01 -1.62
CA GLY A 88 12.51 40.08 -0.70
C GLY A 88 11.89 41.44 -1.00
N THR A 89 11.98 42.32 -0.01
CA THR A 89 11.58 43.72 -0.09
C THR A 89 12.59 44.57 -0.87
N ILE A 90 12.16 45.78 -1.27
CA ILE A 90 12.92 46.77 -2.09
C ILE A 90 14.34 47.09 -1.55
N ALA A 91 14.63 46.83 -0.28
CA ALA A 91 15.91 47.12 0.37
C ALA A 91 17.06 46.08 0.15
N GLY A 92 16.83 45.02 -0.62
CA GLY A 92 17.91 44.10 -1.08
C GLY A 92 17.93 42.71 -0.43
N ASN A 93 18.44 41.74 -1.18
CA ASN A 93 18.38 40.30 -0.87
C ASN A 93 19.77 39.67 -0.68
N SER A 94 20.29 39.72 0.55
CA SER A 94 21.34 38.79 1.00
C SER A 94 20.71 37.45 1.39
N ILE A 95 21.44 36.34 1.29
CA ILE A 95 21.00 35.01 1.77
C ILE A 95 20.53 35.03 3.24
N TRP A 96 21.06 35.96 4.03
CA TRP A 96 20.68 36.20 5.42
C TRP A 96 19.47 37.12 5.60
N ASN A 97 19.05 37.85 4.55
CA ASN A 97 17.91 38.77 4.58
C ASN A 97 16.65 38.17 3.93
N ARG A 98 16.63 36.86 3.72
CA ARG A 98 15.55 36.14 3.03
C ARG A 98 14.54 35.58 4.03
N SER A 99 13.25 35.78 3.76
CA SER A 99 12.18 35.16 4.53
C SER A 99 12.01 33.70 4.11
N PHE A 100 12.40 32.78 5.00
CA PHE A 100 12.04 31.37 4.94
C PHE A 100 10.91 31.10 5.91
N ASP A 101 9.95 30.29 5.51
CA ASP A 101 8.87 29.85 6.38
C ASP A 101 9.10 28.38 6.71
N ASN A 102 9.48 28.12 7.97
CA ASN A 102 9.75 26.77 8.46
C ASN A 102 8.63 26.37 9.42
N ILE A 103 7.89 25.33 9.06
CA ILE A 103 6.77 24.80 9.83
C ILE A 103 7.18 23.44 10.37
N VAL A 104 7.12 23.30 11.69
CA VAL A 104 7.28 22.02 12.40
C VAL A 104 5.92 21.67 12.98
N ALA A 105 5.39 20.49 12.64
CA ALA A 105 4.11 20.02 13.18
C ALA A 105 4.21 18.56 13.62
N VAL A 106 3.69 18.30 14.82
CA VAL A 106 3.49 16.95 15.36
C VAL A 106 1.99 16.67 15.32
N SER A 107 1.58 15.61 14.65
CA SER A 107 0.18 15.20 14.62
C SER A 107 0.02 13.78 15.17
N GLN A 108 -0.90 13.64 16.11
CA GLN A 108 -1.22 12.37 16.76
C GLN A 108 -2.73 12.26 16.91
N LEU A 109 -3.27 11.09 16.57
CA LEU A 109 -4.67 10.76 16.82
C LEU A 109 -4.83 10.43 18.31
N PHE A 110 -5.70 11.13 19.01
CA PHE A 110 -5.99 10.91 20.42
C PHE A 110 -7.38 10.31 20.60
N GLU A 111 -7.53 9.43 21.58
CA GLU A 111 -8.81 8.80 21.88
C GLU A 111 -9.54 9.59 22.97
N VAL A 112 -10.77 10.05 22.67
CA VAL A 112 -11.66 10.67 23.67
C VAL A 112 -12.92 9.82 23.77
N GLY A 113 -13.16 9.23 24.95
CA GLY A 113 -14.39 8.50 25.23
C GLY A 113 -14.57 7.19 24.44
N GLY A 114 -13.49 6.46 24.13
CA GLY A 114 -13.57 5.17 23.43
C GLY A 114 -13.60 5.27 21.90
N LYS A 115 -13.46 6.48 21.35
CA LYS A 115 -13.45 6.76 19.91
C LYS A 115 -12.21 7.56 19.53
N ARG A 116 -11.58 7.15 18.43
CA ARG A 116 -10.48 7.89 17.79
C ARG A 116 -11.10 9.10 17.09
N LEU A 117 -10.71 10.32 17.49
CA LEU A 117 -11.10 11.58 16.86
C LEU A 117 -9.98 12.11 15.96
#